data_AF-A0A9E0VT18-F1
#
_entry.id   AF-A0A9E0VT18-F1
#
_cell.length_a   1.000
_cell.length_b   1.000
_cell.length_c   1.000
_cell.angle_alpha   90.00
_cell.angle_beta   90.00
_cell.angle_gamma   90.00
#
_symmetry.space_group_name_H-M   'P 1'
#
loop_
_entity.id
_entity.type
_entity.pdbx_description
1 polymer ?
#
loop_
_entity_poly.entity_id
_entity_poly.type
_entity_poly.pdbx_seq_one_letter_code
_entity_poly.pdbx_strand_id
1 'polypeptide(L)'
;MASQAPVIGAWYQDVTEDQIFEVVAVDENAGAVEIQYLDGDVSELDFDTWQQMLLLSAKPPEDWRAAYELSNEDRSMADDVYIPENLNDPISDLDFDSIYGLDDI
;
A
#
# COMPACT_ATOMS: atom_id res chain seq x y z
N MET A 1 23.52 -16.79 9.06
CA MET A 1 23.79 -15.92 7.89
C MET A 1 22.52 -15.94 7.07
N ALA A 2 21.69 -14.90 7.20
CA ALA A 2 20.45 -14.79 6.42
C ALA A 2 20.85 -14.47 4.97
N SER A 3 20.84 -15.48 4.11
CA SER A 3 21.21 -15.36 2.69
C SER A 3 20.02 -15.00 1.79
N GLN A 4 18.94 -14.46 2.36
CA GLN A 4 17.70 -14.19 1.65
C GLN A 4 17.58 -12.69 1.38
N ALA A 5 17.51 -12.33 0.11
CA ALA A 5 17.14 -10.98 -0.29
C ALA A 5 15.71 -10.67 0.21
N PRO A 6 15.43 -9.44 0.65
CA PRO A 6 14.08 -9.00 0.96
C PRO A 6 13.24 -9.05 -0.32
N VAL A 7 12.09 -9.74 -0.25
CA VAL A 7 11.15 -9.86 -1.37
C VAL A 7 9.86 -9.15 -1.00
N ILE A 8 9.48 -8.16 -1.79
CA ILE A 8 8.21 -7.43 -1.61
C ILE A 8 7.04 -8.42 -1.67
N GLY A 9 6.15 -8.34 -0.68
CA GLY A 9 5.00 -9.23 -0.49
C GLY A 9 5.31 -10.55 0.23
N ALA A 10 6.57 -10.79 0.62
CA ALA A 10 6.96 -11.98 1.36
C ALA A 10 6.94 -11.73 2.88
N TRP A 11 6.60 -12.79 3.62
CA TRP A 11 6.50 -12.80 5.06
C TRP A 11 7.77 -13.36 5.68
N TYR A 12 8.27 -12.68 6.72
CA TYR A 12 9.46 -13.06 7.45
C TYR A 12 9.15 -13.05 8.95
N GLN A 13 9.74 -13.99 9.67
CA GLN A 13 9.69 -14.07 11.12
C GLN A 13 11.10 -13.82 11.66
N ASP A 14 11.23 -12.83 12.54
CA ASP A 14 12.43 -12.66 13.34
C ASP A 14 12.43 -13.67 14.49
N VAL A 15 13.48 -14.48 14.56
CA VAL A 15 13.61 -15.55 15.58
C VAL A 15 14.05 -14.99 16.93
N THR A 16 14.62 -13.79 16.94
CA THR A 16 15.13 -13.14 18.15
C THR A 16 13.99 -12.54 18.99
N GLU A 17 13.05 -11.90 18.31
CA GLU A 17 11.91 -11.18 18.88
C GLU A 17 10.59 -11.98 18.76
N ASP A 18 10.62 -13.12 18.04
CA ASP A 18 9.46 -13.96 17.72
C ASP A 18 8.32 -13.16 17.08
N GLN A 19 8.70 -12.23 16.19
CA GLN A 19 7.78 -11.30 15.54
C GLN A 19 7.73 -11.56 14.04
N ILE A 20 6.55 -11.42 13.45
CA ILE A 20 6.30 -11.67 12.03
C ILE A 20 5.90 -10.37 11.34
N PHE A 21 6.45 -10.14 10.14
CA PHE A 21 6.20 -8.97 9.32
C PHE A 21 6.25 -9.29 7.82
N GLU A 22 5.60 -8.45 7.01
CA GLU A 22 5.67 -8.46 5.54
C GLU A 22 6.65 -7.41 5.05
N VAL A 23 7.43 -7.72 4.03
CA VAL A 23 8.15 -6.67 3.28
C VAL A 23 7.17 -5.99 2.33
N VAL A 24 6.88 -4.70 2.54
CA VAL A 24 5.94 -3.93 1.70
C VAL A 24 6.65 -3.12 0.63
N ALA A 25 7.91 -2.72 0.87
CA ALA A 25 8.74 -2.05 -0.12
C ALA A 25 10.22 -2.39 0.06
N VAL A 26 10.98 -2.29 -1.02
CA VAL A 26 12.44 -2.40 -1.01
C VAL A 26 12.99 -1.31 -1.91
N ASP A 27 13.83 -0.44 -1.35
CA ASP A 27 14.53 0.60 -2.08
C ASP A 27 16.02 0.25 -2.19
N GLU A 28 16.40 -0.28 -3.36
CA GLU A 28 17.80 -0.65 -3.66
C GLU A 28 18.72 0.57 -3.82
N ASN A 29 18.16 1.77 -4.06
CA ASN A 29 18.95 3.00 -4.26
C ASN A 29 19.36 3.62 -2.93
N ALA A 30 18.41 3.73 -2.01
CA ALA A 30 18.61 4.19 -0.63
C ALA A 30 19.22 3.09 0.25
N GLY A 31 19.02 1.82 -0.12
CA GLY A 31 19.51 0.68 0.65
C GLY A 31 18.62 0.36 1.85
N ALA A 32 17.31 0.57 1.72
CA ALA A 32 16.33 0.42 2.79
C ALA A 32 15.21 -0.55 2.40
N VAL A 33 14.66 -1.24 3.39
CA VAL A 33 13.58 -2.22 3.28
C VAL A 33 12.47 -1.77 4.21
N GLU A 34 11.28 -1.58 3.68
CA GLU A 34 10.10 -1.23 4.46
C GLU A 34 9.32 -2.51 4.79
N ILE A 35 9.07 -2.72 6.08
CA ILE A 35 8.35 -3.87 6.62
C ILE A 35 7.09 -3.43 7.35
N GLN A 36 6.02 -4.21 7.22
CA GLN A 36 4.76 -4.01 7.94
C GLN A 36 4.50 -5.17 8.90
N TYR A 37 4.26 -4.85 10.16
CA TYR A 37 3.89 -5.80 11.19
C TYR A 37 2.39 -6.15 11.14
N LEU A 38 2.02 -7.24 11.82
CA LEU A 38 0.61 -7.67 11.98
C LEU A 38 -0.32 -6.61 12.60
N ASP A 39 0.22 -5.70 13.41
CA ASP A 39 -0.54 -4.60 14.03
C ASP A 39 -0.85 -3.46 13.04
N GLY A 40 -0.26 -3.50 11.83
CA GLY A 40 -0.36 -2.45 10.83
C GLY A 40 0.75 -1.39 10.92
N ASP A 41 1.61 -1.47 11.94
CA ASP A 41 2.79 -0.63 12.08
C ASP A 41 3.81 -0.90 10.97
N VAL A 42 4.44 0.16 10.46
CA VAL A 42 5.39 0.10 9.36
C VAL A 42 6.74 0.60 9.85
N SER A 43 7.79 -0.17 9.56
CA SER A 43 9.16 0.12 9.99
C SER A 43 10.13 -0.01 8.82
N GLU A 44 11.14 0.84 8.81
CA GLU A 44 12.21 0.85 7.82
C GLU A 44 13.45 0.18 8.41
N LEU A 45 14.06 -0.71 7.64
CA LEU A 45 15.27 -1.44 7.97
C LEU A 45 16.31 -1.24 6.87
N ASP A 46 17.54 -0.88 7.24
CA ASP A 46 18.66 -0.88 6.31
C ASP A 46 19.02 -2.30 5.85
N PHE A 47 19.59 -2.44 4.66
CA PHE A 47 20.12 -3.75 4.20
C PHE A 47 21.15 -4.35 5.15
N ASP A 48 21.99 -3.52 5.79
CA ASP A 48 22.97 -4.02 6.76
C ASP A 48 22.25 -4.69 7.93
N THR A 49 21.29 -3.99 8.54
CA THR A 49 20.43 -4.52 9.60
C THR A 49 19.71 -5.79 9.16
N TRP A 50 19.10 -5.79 7.98
CA TRP A 50 18.44 -6.97 7.40
C TRP A 50 19.38 -8.19 7.32
N GLN A 51 20.63 -7.99 6.88
CA GLN A 51 21.63 -9.06 6.76
C GLN A 51 22.13 -9.56 8.13
N GLN A 52 22.12 -8.69 9.14
CA GLN A 52 22.51 -9.02 10.51
C GLN A 52 21.42 -9.78 11.26
N MET A 53 20.15 -9.54 10.92
CA MET A 53 18.99 -10.16 11.56
C MET A 53 18.84 -11.65 11.19
N LEU A 54 18.21 -12.40 12.10
CA LEU A 54 17.92 -13.82 11.94
C LEU A 54 16.49 -14.00 11.46
N LEU A 55 16.27 -13.63 10.20
CA LEU A 55 14.98 -13.70 9.54
C LEU A 55 14.76 -15.08 8.92
N LEU A 56 13.66 -15.72 9.26
CA LEU A 56 13.17 -16.94 8.61
C LEU A 56 12.02 -16.59 7.68
N SER A 57 12.06 -17.07 6.44
CA SER A 57 10.89 -16.98 5.55
C SER A 57 9.72 -17.72 6.20
N ALA A 58 8.69 -16.97 6.55
CA ALA A 58 7.48 -17.46 7.16
C ALA A 58 6.38 -17.58 6.11
N LYS A 59 5.41 -18.46 6.36
CA LYS A 59 4.16 -18.37 5.62
C LYS A 59 3.31 -17.27 6.22
N PRO A 60 2.58 -16.51 5.40
CA PRO A 60 1.51 -15.66 5.91
C PRO A 60 0.60 -16.48 6.83
N PRO A 61 0.24 -15.99 8.04
CA PRO A 61 -0.84 -16.59 8.80
C PRO A 61 -2.09 -16.70 7.92
N GLU A 62 -2.98 -17.67 8.13
CA GLU A 62 -4.15 -17.84 7.25
C GLU A 62 -5.15 -16.65 7.31
N ASP A 63 -4.98 -15.70 8.23
CA ASP A 63 -6.04 -14.75 8.62
C ASP A 63 -5.67 -13.24 8.60
N TRP A 64 -4.42 -12.84 8.31
CA TRP A 64 -4.01 -11.40 8.40
C TRP A 64 -4.50 -10.55 7.22
N ARG A 65 -4.78 -11.15 6.05
CA ARG A 65 -5.46 -10.47 4.93
C ARG A 65 -6.98 -10.61 4.96
N ALA A 66 -7.52 -11.55 5.75
CA ALA A 66 -8.96 -11.75 5.86
C ALA A 66 -9.68 -10.52 6.43
N ALA A 67 -9.00 -9.71 7.25
CA ALA A 67 -9.54 -8.45 7.76
C ALA A 67 -9.68 -7.34 6.69
N TYR A 68 -8.94 -7.42 5.57
CA TYR A 68 -9.03 -6.48 4.44
C TYR A 68 -9.65 -7.08 3.18
N GLU A 69 -9.98 -8.37 3.19
CA GLU A 69 -11.00 -8.93 2.30
C GLU A 69 -12.40 -8.49 2.79
N LEU A 70 -12.68 -7.18 2.71
CA LEU A 70 -14.04 -6.77 2.38
C LEU A 70 -14.37 -7.52 1.09
N SER A 71 -15.24 -8.53 1.22
CA SER A 71 -15.63 -9.48 0.19
C SER A 71 -15.40 -8.93 -1.21
N ASN A 72 -14.52 -9.56 -1.98
CA ASN A 72 -14.37 -9.34 -3.42
C ASN A 72 -15.68 -9.68 -4.21
N GLU A 73 -16.80 -9.87 -3.51
CA GLU A 73 -18.17 -10.09 -3.97
C GLU A 73 -18.90 -8.78 -4.33
N ASP A 74 -18.39 -7.60 -3.95
CA ASP A 74 -18.96 -6.30 -4.38
C ASP A 74 -18.26 -5.70 -5.62
N ARG A 75 -17.47 -6.49 -6.38
CA ARG A 75 -16.94 -6.05 -7.69
C ARG A 75 -17.82 -6.42 -8.88
N SER A 76 -18.93 -7.14 -8.67
CA SER A 76 -19.80 -7.64 -9.75
C SER A 76 -21.21 -7.07 -9.78
N MET A 77 -21.44 -5.87 -9.22
CA MET A 77 -22.71 -5.13 -9.39
C MET A 77 -22.52 -3.69 -9.86
N ALA A 78 -21.46 -3.40 -10.62
CA ALA A 78 -21.26 -2.09 -11.25
C ALA A 78 -21.39 -2.13 -12.78
N ASP A 79 -22.13 -3.10 -13.34
CA ASP A 79 -22.41 -3.21 -14.78
C ASP A 79 -23.92 -3.23 -15.09
N ASP A 80 -24.74 -2.56 -14.27
CA ASP A 80 -26.09 -2.18 -14.69
C ASP A 80 -26.54 -0.89 -13.96
N VAL A 81 -25.71 0.16 -14.04
CA VAL A 81 -26.20 1.52 -13.85
C VAL A 81 -26.78 1.95 -15.19
N TYR A 82 -28.09 1.77 -15.35
CA TYR A 82 -28.85 2.41 -16.41
C TYR A 82 -28.75 3.93 -16.20
N ILE A 83 -27.84 4.60 -16.90
CA ILE A 83 -27.72 6.06 -16.89
C ILE A 83 -28.86 6.61 -17.75
N PRO A 84 -29.91 7.25 -17.20
CA PRO A 84 -30.86 7.95 -18.06
C PRO A 84 -30.14 9.12 -18.74
N GLU A 85 -30.28 9.26 -20.07
CA GLU A 85 -29.72 10.31 -20.94
C GLU A 85 -30.22 11.74 -20.63
N ASN A 86 -30.42 12.11 -19.36
CA ASN A 86 -30.95 13.41 -18.98
C ASN A 86 -30.27 14.04 -17.76
N LEU A 87 -28.98 13.80 -17.57
CA LEU A 87 -28.16 14.66 -16.73
C LEU A 87 -27.81 15.91 -17.54
N ASN A 88 -28.75 16.87 -17.54
CA ASN A 88 -28.52 18.24 -17.99
C ASN A 88 -27.34 18.82 -17.18
N ASP A 89 -26.21 18.98 -17.86
CA ASP A 89 -24.96 19.61 -17.44
C ASP A 89 -25.19 20.94 -16.67
N PRO A 90 -24.92 21.01 -15.35
CA PRO A 90 -24.85 22.26 -14.61
C PRO A 90 -23.41 22.68 -14.27
N ILE A 91 -22.40 21.93 -14.75
CA ILE A 91 -20.98 22.11 -14.43
C ILE A 91 -20.22 22.85 -15.55
N SER A 92 -20.81 22.99 -16.75
CA SER A 92 -20.19 23.70 -17.88
C SER A 92 -20.25 25.24 -17.77
N ASP A 93 -20.87 25.83 -16.73
CA ASP A 93 -20.94 27.30 -16.51
C ASP A 93 -19.93 27.82 -15.46
N LEU A 94 -18.99 26.99 -15.01
CA LEU A 94 -17.88 27.46 -14.17
C LEU A 94 -16.65 27.69 -15.04
N ASP A 95 -16.64 28.82 -15.75
CA ASP A 95 -15.45 29.36 -16.43
C ASP A 95 -14.40 29.71 -15.37
N PHE A 96 -13.53 28.75 -15.07
CA PHE A 96 -12.49 28.83 -14.04
C PHE A 96 -11.27 29.67 -14.49
N ASP A 97 -11.49 30.70 -15.31
CA ASP A 97 -10.47 31.54 -15.93
C ASP A 97 -10.79 33.05 -15.81
N SER A 98 -11.00 33.58 -14.60
CA SER A 98 -10.91 35.05 -14.39
C SER A 98 -10.71 35.50 -12.93
N ILE A 99 -10.20 34.66 -12.03
CA ILE A 99 -10.07 35.00 -10.60
C ILE A 99 -8.60 35.26 -10.18
N TYR A 100 -7.66 35.44 -11.12
CA TYR A 100 -6.30 35.88 -10.76
C TYR A 100 -5.67 36.79 -11.83
N GLY A 101 -5.60 38.09 -11.56
CA GLY A 101 -4.77 39.03 -12.34
C GLY A 101 -5.11 40.51 -12.14
N LEU A 102 -4.54 41.11 -11.09
CA LEU A 102 -4.48 42.56 -10.83
C LEU A 102 -3.84 43.33 -12.02
N ASP A 103 -4.30 44.57 -12.28
CA ASP A 103 -3.51 45.84 -12.29
C ASP A 103 -4.11 46.92 -13.23
N ASP A 104 -4.34 48.11 -12.65
CA ASP A 104 -4.39 49.47 -13.25
C ASP A 104 -5.39 49.85 -14.37
N ILE A 105 -6.49 50.56 -14.01
CA ILE A 105 -6.83 51.94 -14.45
C ILE A 105 -8.11 52.49 -13.80
#